data_AF-A0A1G8QWD2-F1
#
_entry.id   AF-A0A1G8QWD2-F1
#
_cell.length_a   1.000
_cell.length_b   1.000
_cell.length_c   1.000
_cell.angle_alpha   90.00
_cell.angle_beta   90.00
_cell.angle_gamma   90.00
#
_symmetry.space_group_name_H-M   'P 1'
#
loop_
_entity.id
_entity.type
_entity.pdbx_description
1 polymer ?
#
loop_
_entity_poly.entity_id
_entity_poly.type
_entity_poly.pdbx_seq_one_letter_code
_entity_poly.pdbx_strand_id
1 'polypeptide(L)' 'MDKPTQEQLNELKRLSKEARVEDWSEIVQSRDEAEMRIRDLKEKARIE' A
#
# COMPACT_ATOMS: atom_id res chain seq x y z
N MET A 1 2.15 -3.99 -17.99
CA MET A 1 1.85 -3.73 -16.59
C MET A 1 3.16 -3.75 -15.83
N ASP A 2 3.56 -2.62 -15.28
CA ASP A 2 4.76 -2.56 -14.45
C ASP A 2 4.46 -3.18 -13.09
N LYS A 3 5.38 -4.03 -12.61
CA LYS A 3 5.27 -4.62 -11.29
C LYS A 3 5.47 -3.55 -10.21
N PRO A 4 4.89 -3.73 -9.01
CA PRO A 4 5.19 -2.87 -7.87
C PRO A 4 6.70 -2.84 -7.60
N THR A 5 7.23 -1.67 -7.24
CA THR A 5 8.62 -1.55 -6.80
C THR A 5 8.78 -2.08 -5.38
N GLN A 6 10.00 -2.48 -5.00
CA GLN A 6 10.27 -2.91 -3.62
C GLN A 6 9.94 -1.82 -2.59
N GLU A 7 10.15 -0.55 -2.94
CA GLU A 7 9.79 0.59 -2.11
C GLU A 7 8.29 0.67 -1.88
N GLN A 8 7.49 0.48 -2.93
CA GLN A 8 6.03 0.45 -2.83
C GLN A 8 5.54 -0.72 -1.98
N LEU A 9 6.13 -1.91 -2.15
CA LEU A 9 5.78 -3.08 -1.33
C LEU A 9 6.12 -2.86 0.15
N ASN A 10 7.28 -2.30 0.44
CA ASN A 10 7.69 -1.98 1.82
C ASN A 10 6.75 -0.95 2.46
N GLU A 11 6.38 0.08 1.72
CA GLU A 11 5.47 1.13 2.18
C GLU A 11 4.06 0.57 2.40
N LEU A 12 3.55 -0.28 1.50
CA LEU A 12 2.27 -0.98 1.68
C LEU A 12 2.28 -1.84 2.93
N LYS A 13 3.34 -2.61 3.16
CA LYS A 13 3.48 -3.46 4.35
C LYS A 13 3.43 -2.64 5.64
N ARG A 14 4.16 -1.52 5.66
CA ARG A 14 4.19 -0.59 6.80
C ARG A 14 2.81 0.01 7.06
N LEU A 15 2.20 0.61 6.03
CA LEU A 15 0.91 1.29 6.13
C LEU A 15 -0.24 0.33 6.47
N SER A 16 -0.24 -0.88 5.89
CA SER A 16 -1.24 -1.91 6.17
C SER A 16 -1.20 -2.33 7.64
N LYS A 17 0.00 -2.48 8.19
CA LYS A 17 0.21 -2.78 9.61
C LYS A 17 -0.25 -1.63 10.52
N GLU A 18 0.08 -0.39 10.17
CA GLU A 18 -0.36 0.80 10.91
C GLU A 18 -1.89 0.92 10.95
N ALA A 19 -2.55 0.70 9.80
CA ALA A 19 -4.00 0.72 9.68
C ALA A 19 -4.70 -0.56 10.19
N ARG A 20 -3.95 -1.56 10.68
CA ARG A 20 -4.45 -2.86 11.15
C ARG A 20 -5.35 -3.59 10.12
N VAL A 21 -4.97 -3.51 8.85
CA VAL A 21 -5.63 -4.21 7.73
C VAL A 21 -4.73 -5.31 7.16
N GLU A 22 -5.26 -6.07 6.19
CA GLU A 22 -4.50 -7.07 5.43
C GLU A 22 -3.27 -6.44 4.74
N ASP A 23 -2.18 -7.22 4.62
CA ASP A 23 -0.94 -6.77 4.01
C ASP A 23 -1.11 -6.59 2.49
N TRP A 24 -1.39 -5.36 2.06
CA TRP A 24 -1.57 -5.03 0.65
C TRP A 24 -0.33 -5.33 -0.20
N SER A 25 0.86 -5.45 0.39
CA SER A 25 2.08 -5.79 -0.36
C SER A 25 2.04 -7.22 -0.92
N GLU A 26 1.22 -8.11 -0.36
CA GLU A 26 1.05 -9.47 -0.86
C GLU A 26 -0.08 -9.59 -1.90
N ILE A 27 -0.88 -8.54 -2.07
CA ILE A 27 -2.11 -8.55 -2.87
C ILE A 27 -1.94 -7.81 -4.20
N VAL A 28 -1.27 -6.65 -4.18
CA VAL A 28 -1.16 -5.80 -5.37
C VAL A 28 -0.30 -6.43 -6.47
N GLN A 29 -0.73 -6.29 -7.72
CA GLN A 29 -0.07 -6.93 -8.87
C GLN A 29 0.58 -5.92 -9.82
N SER A 30 0.28 -4.64 -9.67
CA SER A 30 0.80 -3.57 -10.53
C SER A 30 1.27 -2.35 -9.74
N ARG A 31 2.18 -1.60 -10.36
CA ARG A 31 2.69 -0.33 -9.83
C ARG A 31 1.56 0.67 -9.57
N ASP A 32 0.65 0.83 -10.53
CA ASP A 32 -0.47 1.78 -10.42
C ASP A 32 -1.41 1.41 -9.26
N GLU A 33 -1.69 0.11 -9.10
CA GLU A 33 -2.47 -0.40 -7.97
C GLU A 33 -1.76 -0.13 -6.64
N ALA A 34 -0.44 -0.37 -6.57
CA ALA A 34 0.34 -0.09 -5.38
C ALA A 34 0.32 1.41 -5.01
N GLU A 35 0.45 2.31 -5.98
CA GLU A 35 0.38 3.76 -5.77
C GLU A 35 -0.99 4.19 -5.23
N MET A 36 -2.07 3.65 -5.79
CA MET A 36 -3.44 3.91 -5.34
C MET A 36 -3.63 3.47 -3.89
N ARG A 37 -3.23 2.23 -3.55
CA ARG A 37 -3.39 1.68 -2.19
C ARG A 37 -2.56 2.44 -1.15
N ILE A 38 -1.33 2.84 -1.50
CA ILE A 38 -0.50 3.68 -0.62
C ILE A 38 -1.21 5.01 -0.32
N ARG A 39 -1.80 5.64 -1.35
CA ARG A 39 -2.54 6.90 -1.17
C ARG A 39 -3.74 6.72 -0.25
N ASP A 40 -4.55 5.69 -0.47
CA ASP A 40 -5.75 5.43 0.33
C ASP A 40 -5.41 5.19 1.81
N LEU A 41 -4.37 4.40 2.09
CA LEU A 41 -3.93 4.13 3.46
C LEU A 41 -3.38 5.40 4.14
N LYS A 42 -2.62 6.22 3.42
CA LYS A 42 -2.12 7.52 3.93
C LYS A 42 -3.26 8.50 4.22
N GLU A 43 -4.30 8.50 3.40
CA GLU A 43 -5.45 9.37 3.59
C GLU A 43 -6.27 8.95 4.81
N LYS A 44 -6.51 7.65 4.99
CA LYS A 44 -7.14 7.11 6.19
C LYS A 44 -6.39 7.50 7.46
N ALA A 45 -5.06 7.36 7.47
CA ALA A 45 -4.23 7.71 8.62
C ALA A 45 -4.23 9.22 8.98
N ARG A 46 -4.75 10.10 8.12
CA ARG A 46 -4.90 11.54 8.41
C ARG A 46 -6.26 11.91 9.00
N ILE A 47 -7.26 11.05 8.81
CA ILE A 47 -8.64 11.30 9.24
C ILE A 47 -8.91 10.72 10.63
N GLU A 48 -8.10 9.75 11.06
CA GLU A 48 -8.14 9.09 12.37
C GLU A 48 -7.32 9.86 13.43
#